data_AF-A0A7S3KFW0-F1
#
_entry.id   AF-A0A7S3KFW0-F1
#
_cell.length_a   1.000
_cell.length_b   1.000
_cell.length_c   1.000
_cell.angle_alpha   90.00
_cell.angle_beta   90.00
_cell.angle_gamma   90.00
#
_symmetry.space_group_name_H-M   'P 1'
#
loop_
_entity.id
_entity.type
_entity.pdbx_description
1 polymer ?
#
loop_
_entity_poly.entity_id
_entity_poly.type
_entity_poly.pdbx_seq_one_letter_code
_entity_poly.pdbx_strand_id
1 'polypeptide(L)'
;MLSITSDLCLNYKSTYYPVMFDGIVLGYVSKETGESFVRSLRFLKCTQSKPEYNIPRTLEIAFLSFSGYERNLQWPGIFLHTTPARFTRPVKNIEFDCIEWI
;
A
#
# COMPACT_ATOMS: atom_id res chain seq x y z
N MET A 1 10.67 20.47 -32.99
CA MET A 1 9.55 20.31 -32.04
C MET A 1 10.06 19.42 -30.92
N LEU A 2 10.60 20.01 -29.84
CA LEU A 2 11.06 19.24 -28.68
C LEU A 2 9.81 18.72 -27.98
N SER A 3 9.59 17.40 -28.06
CA SER A 3 8.60 16.71 -27.25
C SER A 3 8.81 17.15 -25.80
N ILE A 4 7.72 17.57 -25.14
CA ILE A 4 7.72 17.85 -23.72
C ILE A 4 8.13 16.55 -23.04
N THR A 5 9.42 16.39 -22.77
CA THR A 5 10.00 15.34 -21.94
C THR A 5 9.37 15.52 -20.57
N SER A 6 8.26 14.83 -20.38
CA SER A 6 7.42 14.92 -19.23
C SER A 6 8.24 14.73 -17.96
N ASP A 7 7.95 15.52 -16.92
CA ASP A 7 8.52 15.40 -15.56
C ASP A 7 8.38 13.98 -14.96
N LEU A 8 7.68 13.07 -15.64
CA LEU A 8 7.72 11.62 -15.44
C LEU A 8 9.14 11.02 -15.49
N CYS A 9 10.11 11.74 -16.04
CA CYS A 9 11.54 11.40 -16.04
C CYS A 9 12.25 11.60 -14.69
N LEU A 10 11.59 12.15 -13.65
CA LEU A 10 12.12 12.25 -12.29
C LEU A 10 11.90 11.00 -11.43
N ASN A 11 11.66 9.83 -12.05
CA ASN A 11 11.65 8.55 -11.34
C ASN A 11 13.06 8.17 -10.90
N TYR A 12 13.51 8.74 -9.79
CA TYR A 12 14.72 8.28 -9.11
C TYR A 12 14.55 6.81 -8.73
N LYS A 13 15.61 6.02 -8.90
CA LYS A 13 15.63 4.59 -8.52
C LYS A 13 15.56 4.48 -7.00
N SER A 14 14.35 4.59 -6.44
CA SER A 14 14.12 4.42 -5.01
C SER A 14 14.25 2.94 -4.66
N THR A 15 14.92 2.64 -3.56
CA THR A 15 14.96 1.31 -2.94
C THR A 15 13.96 1.19 -1.80
N TYR A 16 13.11 2.21 -1.61
CA TYR A 16 12.15 2.28 -0.51
C TYR A 16 10.75 2.61 -1.02
N TYR A 17 9.76 1.98 -0.40
CA TYR A 17 8.36 2.32 -0.53
C TYR A 17 8.02 3.46 0.43
N PRO A 18 7.54 4.63 -0.04
CA PRO A 18 6.89 5.57 0.85
C PRO A 18 5.63 4.93 1.42
N VAL A 19 5.42 5.09 2.73
CA VAL A 19 4.20 4.70 3.42
C VAL A 19 3.39 5.96 3.66
N MET A 20 2.21 6.03 3.04
CA MET A 20 1.29 7.14 3.16
C MET A 20 0.02 6.71 3.89
N PHE A 21 -0.45 7.54 4.81
CA PHE A 21 -1.71 7.37 5.53
C PHE A 21 -2.60 8.59 5.26
N ASP A 22 -3.70 8.38 4.54
CA ASP A 22 -4.64 9.44 4.15
C ASP A 22 -3.97 10.68 3.51
N GLY A 23 -2.93 10.43 2.70
CA GLY A 23 -2.16 11.48 2.01
C GLY A 23 -0.99 12.06 2.82
N ILE A 24 -0.79 11.61 4.06
CA ILE A 24 0.33 12.03 4.92
C ILE A 24 1.44 10.99 4.83
N VAL A 25 2.67 11.42 4.53
CA VAL A 25 3.84 10.54 4.55
C VAL A 25 4.20 10.20 5.98
N LEU A 26 4.12 8.92 6.35
CA LEU A 26 4.53 8.43 7.67
C LEU A 26 6.00 8.01 7.71
N GLY A 27 6.55 7.56 6.59
CA GLY A 27 7.92 7.09 6.51
C GLY A 27 8.18 6.21 5.29
N TYR A 28 9.21 5.38 5.40
CA TYR A 28 9.72 4.58 4.29
C TYR A 28 10.00 3.15 4.74
N VAL A 29 9.65 2.17 3.90
CA VAL A 29 9.91 0.74 4.11
C VAL A 29 10.83 0.25 2.99
N SER A 30 11.78 -0.63 3.30
CA SER A 30 12.71 -1.13 2.27
C SER A 30 11.98 -1.97 1.23
N LYS A 31 12.50 -1.98 0.00
CA LYS A 31 11.91 -2.76 -1.10
C LYS A 31 11.80 -4.25 -0.75
N GLU A 32 12.79 -4.78 -0.06
CA GLU A 32 12.90 -6.20 0.30
C GLU A 32 11.88 -6.61 1.36
N THR A 33 11.46 -5.66 2.21
CA THR A 33 10.54 -5.92 3.32
C THR A 33 9.10 -5.50 3.02
N GLY A 34 8.86 -4.78 1.93
CA GLY A 34 7.55 -4.20 1.59
C GLY A 34 6.41 -5.21 1.53
N GLU A 35 6.60 -6.36 0.88
CA GLU A 35 5.57 -7.41 0.79
C GLU A 35 5.24 -8.00 2.17
N SER A 36 6.27 -8.35 2.95
CA SER A 36 6.12 -8.87 4.30
C SER A 36 5.42 -7.86 5.23
N PHE A 37 5.75 -6.58 5.08
CA PHE A 37 5.14 -5.49 5.83
C PHE A 37 3.64 -5.38 5.52
N VAL A 38 3.26 -5.34 4.24
CA VAL A 38 1.85 -5.27 3.80
C VAL A 38 1.07 -6.49 4.26
N ARG A 39 1.65 -7.68 4.09
CA ARG A 39 1.08 -8.94 4.57
C ARG A 39 0.82 -8.91 6.08
N SER A 40 1.77 -8.40 6.86
CA SER A 40 1.62 -8.23 8.32
C SER A 40 0.50 -7.26 8.66
N LEU A 41 0.36 -6.14 7.93
CA LEU A 41 -0.76 -5.21 8.13
C LEU A 41 -2.11 -5.87 7.87
N ARG A 42 -2.23 -6.66 6.79
CA ARG A 42 -3.46 -7.41 6.48
C ARG A 42 -3.77 -8.45 7.55
N PHE A 43 -2.75 -9.15 8.05
CA PHE A 43 -2.90 -10.07 9.18
C PHE A 43 -3.47 -9.35 10.42
N LEU A 44 -2.89 -8.21 10.80
CA LEU A 44 -3.36 -7.41 11.93
C LEU A 44 -4.80 -6.92 11.72
N LYS A 45 -5.13 -6.43 10.52
CA LYS A 45 -6.48 -5.99 10.14
C LYS A 45 -7.50 -7.13 10.23
N CYS A 46 -7.14 -8.33 9.80
CA CYS A 46 -8.05 -9.48 9.80
C CYS A 46 -8.23 -10.11 11.17
N THR A 47 -7.13 -10.44 11.84
CA THR A 47 -7.15 -11.18 13.10
C THR A 47 -7.51 -10.29 14.28
N GLN A 48 -7.33 -8.98 14.15
CA GLN A 48 -7.47 -8.04 15.26
C GLN A 48 -6.64 -8.50 16.47
N SER A 49 -5.45 -9.06 16.20
CA SER A 49 -4.60 -9.73 17.20
C SER A 49 -4.19 -8.84 18.37
N LYS A 50 -4.27 -7.52 18.18
CA LYS A 50 -4.10 -6.52 19.22
C LYS A 50 -5.33 -5.60 19.27
N PRO A 51 -6.41 -6.03 19.93
CA PRO A 51 -7.68 -5.30 19.95
C PRO A 51 -7.57 -3.88 20.52
N GLU A 52 -6.55 -3.61 21.34
CA GLU A 52 -6.26 -2.30 21.92
C GLU A 52 -5.89 -1.22 20.88
N TYR A 53 -5.36 -1.59 19.71
CA TYR A 53 -4.98 -0.62 18.66
C TYR A 53 -6.09 -0.30 17.67
N ASN A 54 -7.29 -0.87 17.86
CA ASN A 54 -8.52 -0.60 17.09
C ASN A 54 -8.30 -0.35 15.59
N ILE A 55 -7.73 -1.34 14.89
CA ILE A 55 -7.46 -1.22 13.45
C ILE A 55 -8.79 -1.33 12.70
N PRO A 56 -9.18 -0.30 11.92
CA PRO A 56 -10.44 -0.35 11.17
C PRO A 56 -10.45 -1.56 10.22
N ARG A 57 -11.48 -2.40 10.30
CA ARG A 57 -11.62 -3.56 9.39
C ARG A 57 -11.73 -3.15 7.92
N THR A 58 -12.20 -1.92 7.68
CA THR A 58 -12.35 -1.26 6.36
C THR A 58 -11.13 -0.43 5.96
N LEU A 59 -10.01 -0.54 6.68
CA LEU A 59 -8.74 0.06 6.28
C LEU A 59 -8.33 -0.52 4.91
N GLU A 60 -8.25 0.37 3.92
CA GLU A 60 -7.71 0.02 2.62
C GLU A 60 -6.19 0.01 2.70
N ILE A 61 -5.58 -1.04 2.16
CA ILE A 61 -4.13 -1.23 2.11
C ILE A 61 -3.77 -1.47 0.65
N ALA A 62 -3.47 -0.39 -0.07
CA ALA A 62 -3.06 -0.44 -1.45
C ALA A 62 -1.52 -0.51 -1.53
N PHE A 63 -1.02 -1.61 -2.09
CA PHE A 63 0.41 -1.82 -2.29
C PHE A 63 0.75 -1.80 -3.77
N LEU A 64 1.55 -0.81 -4.17
CA LEU A 64 2.10 -0.70 -5.52
C LEU A 64 3.57 -1.11 -5.45
N SER A 65 3.86 -2.33 -5.89
CA SER A 65 5.22 -2.86 -5.92
C SER A 65 6.08 -2.16 -6.98
N PHE A 66 7.40 -2.21 -6.81
CA PHE A 66 8.31 -1.80 -7.88
C PHE A 66 8.11 -2.73 -9.08
N SER A 67 8.00 -2.15 -10.27
CA SER A 67 7.85 -2.94 -11.48
C SER A 67 9.16 -3.67 -11.82
N GLY A 68 9.06 -4.82 -12.50
CA GLY A 68 10.21 -5.49 -13.08
C GLY A 68 10.76 -4.84 -14.35
N TYR A 69 10.12 -3.78 -14.85
CA TYR A 69 10.57 -3.02 -16.02
C TYR A 69 11.67 -2.03 -15.65
N GLU A 70 12.37 -1.50 -16.66
CA GLU A 70 13.38 -0.46 -16.46
C GLU A 70 12.82 0.79 -15.77
N ARG A 71 11.51 1.03 -15.90
CA ARG A 71 10.79 2.15 -15.29
C ARG A 71 9.50 1.66 -14.67
N ASN A 72 9.16 2.22 -13.51
CA ASN A 72 7.89 1.94 -12.87
C ASN A 72 6.74 2.55 -13.69
N LEU A 73 5.76 1.74 -14.06
CA LEU A 73 4.55 2.19 -14.76
C LEU A 73 3.67 3.08 -13.85
N GLN A 74 3.65 2.76 -12.56
CA GLN A 74 2.99 3.52 -11.52
C GLN A 74 4.00 3.81 -10.42
N TRP A 75 3.82 4.93 -9.72
CA TRP A 75 4.70 5.27 -8.61
C TRP A 75 4.55 4.23 -7.48
N PRO A 76 5.62 3.51 -7.11
CA PRO A 76 5.55 2.47 -6.11
C PRO A 76 5.36 3.05 -4.70
N GLY A 77 4.62 2.35 -3.86
CA GLY A 77 4.31 2.83 -2.51
C GLY A 77 3.32 1.94 -1.77
N ILE A 78 3.16 2.24 -0.48
CA ILE A 78 2.16 1.63 0.39
C ILE A 78 1.22 2.75 0.81
N PHE A 79 -0.04 2.65 0.42
CA PHE A 79 -1.06 3.66 0.65
C PHE A 79 -2.15 3.08 1.55
N LEU A 80 -2.34 3.74 2.68
CA LEU A 80 -3.29 3.37 3.72
C LEU A 80 -4.41 4.41 3.73
N HIS A 81 -5.66 3.96 3.61
CA HIS A 81 -6.80 4.87 3.58
C HIS A 81 -7.85 4.52 4.63
N THR A 82 -8.25 5.53 5.42
CA THR A 82 -9.37 5.45 6.39
C THR A 82 -10.51 6.43 6.13
N THR A 83 -10.32 7.42 5.25
CA THR A 83 -11.35 8.37 4.79
C THR A 83 -12.74 7.78 4.41
N PRO A 84 -13.83 8.55 4.57
CA PRO A 84 -15.16 8.17 4.10
C PRO A 84 -15.28 8.19 2.57
N ALA A 85 -16.42 7.71 2.05
CA ALA A 85 -16.78 7.68 0.63
C ALA A 85 -15.90 6.79 -0.28
N ARG A 86 -15.17 5.83 0.30
CA ARG A 86 -14.50 4.76 -0.45
C ARG A 86 -15.49 3.66 -0.86
N PHE A 87 -15.22 3.04 -2.01
CA PHE A 87 -15.86 1.79 -2.38
C PHE A 87 -15.15 0.64 -1.65
N THR A 88 -15.87 -0.04 -0.77
CA THR A 88 -15.36 -1.21 -0.04
C THR A 88 -16.25 -2.41 -0.26
N ARG A 89 -15.67 -3.61 -0.33
CA ARG A 89 -16.42 -4.87 -0.42
C ARG A 89 -15.82 -5.96 0.47
N PRO A 90 -16.63 -6.87 1.01
CA PRO A 90 -16.13 -8.02 1.72
C PRO A 90 -15.60 -9.07 0.74
N VAL A 91 -14.43 -9.63 1.04
CA VAL A 91 -13.83 -10.76 0.34
C VAL A 91 -13.30 -11.78 1.32
N LYS A 92 -13.14 -13.03 0.88
CA LYS A 92 -12.42 -14.04 1.66
C LYS A 92 -10.92 -13.87 1.43
N ASN A 93 -10.19 -13.54 2.47
CA ASN A 93 -8.73 -13.64 2.45
C ASN A 93 -8.35 -15.11 2.63
N ILE A 94 -7.68 -15.67 1.62
CA ILE A 94 -7.33 -17.09 1.54
C ILE A 94 -6.18 -17.43 2.48
N GLU A 95 -5.25 -16.50 2.69
CA GLU A 95 -4.06 -16.72 3.52
C GLU A 95 -4.41 -16.82 5.02
N PHE A 96 -5.29 -15.95 5.49
CA PHE A 96 -5.66 -15.85 6.92
C PHE A 96 -7.06 -16.38 7.23
N ASP A 97 -7.75 -16.97 6.24
CA ASP A 97 -9.09 -17.54 6.36
C ASP A 97 -10.14 -16.59 6.98
N CYS A 98 -10.01 -15.28 6.76
CA CYS A 98 -10.89 -14.24 7.32
C CYS A 98 -11.76 -13.56 6.25
N ILE A 99 -12.85 -12.92 6.67
CA ILE A 99 -13.52 -11.91 5.84
C ILE A 99 -12.72 -10.61 5.96
N GLU A 100 -12.14 -10.19 4.84
CA GLU A 100 -11.39 -8.94 4.72
C GLU A 100 -12.18 -7.93 3.90
N TRP A 101 -12.21 -6.67 4.34
CA TRP A 101 -12.73 -5.59 3.52
C TRP A 101 -11.59 -4.97 2.71
N ILE A 102 -11.80 -4.87 1.40
CA ILE A 102 -10.91 -4.21 0.45
C ILE A 102 -11.67 -3.15 -0.34
#